data_AF-A0A7U7GF38-F1
#
_entry.id   AF-A0A7U7GF38-F1
#
_cell.length_a   1.000
_cell.length_b   1.000
_cell.length_c   1.000
_cell.angle_alpha   90.00
_cell.angle_beta   90.00
_cell.angle_gamma   90.00
#
_symmetry.space_group_name_H-M   'P 1'
#
loop_
_entity.id
_entity.type
_entity.pdbx_description
1 polymer ?
#
loop_
_entity_poly.entity_id
_entity_poly.type
_entity_poly.pdbx_seq_one_letter_code
_entity_poly.pdbx_strand_id
1 'polypeptide(L)' 'MITNELLIEKSQTQKKLDEIANHSLEKYVENTHSKVQQLSAKLGLKLKYGKPAEVLK' A
#
# COMPACT_ATOMS: atom_id res chain seq x y z
N MET A 1 22.98 8.12 -5.65
CA MET A 1 22.61 6.98 -4.78
C MET A 1 21.14 7.13 -4.38
N ILE A 2 20.22 6.94 -5.34
CA ILE A 2 18.78 7.23 -5.16
C ILE A 2 18.06 6.11 -4.39
N THR A 3 18.62 4.90 -4.42
CA THR A 3 18.03 3.70 -3.82
C THR A 3 17.88 3.82 -2.30
N ASN A 4 18.77 4.52 -1.60
CA ASN A 4 18.73 4.60 -0.15
C ASN A 4 17.59 5.52 0.34
N GLU A 5 17.40 6.68 -0.29
CA GLU A 5 16.37 7.65 0.09
C GLU A 5 14.96 7.11 -0.11
N LEU A 6 14.70 6.44 -1.25
CA LEU A 6 13.42 5.79 -1.52
C LEU A 6 13.11 4.66 -0.51
N LEU A 7 14.13 3.92 -0.08
CA LEU A 7 13.96 2.86 0.93
C LEU A 7 13.66 3.44 2.32
N ILE A 8 14.30 4.56 2.67
CA ILE A 8 14.04 5.28 3.92
C ILE A 8 12.59 5.81 3.93
N GLU A 9 12.16 6.47 2.86
CA GLU A 9 10.81 7.03 2.76
C GLU A 9 9.73 5.94 2.80
N LYS A 10 9.97 4.81 2.13
CA LYS A 10 9.11 3.62 2.21
C LYS A 10 8.99 3.11 3.64
N SER A 11 10.12 2.95 4.35
CA SER A 11 10.16 2.46 5.73
C SER A 11 9.39 3.39 6.69
N GLN A 12 9.60 4.71 6.57
CA GLN A 12 8.88 5.70 7.37
C GLN A 12 7.36 5.68 7.10
N THR A 13 6.97 5.54 5.83
CA THR A 13 5.56 5.46 5.43
C THR A 13 4.90 4.19 5.98
N GLN A 14 5.59 3.06 5.95
CA GLN A 14 5.09 1.81 6.52
C GLN A 14 4.86 1.92 8.03
N LYS A 15 5.81 2.48 8.79
CA LYS A 15 5.65 2.69 10.23
C LYS A 15 4.45 3.58 10.57
N LYS A 16 4.29 4.71 9.87
CA LYS A 16 3.14 5.60 10.08
C LYS A 16 1.80 4.91 9.82
N LEU A 17 1.71 4.11 8.75
CA LEU A 17 0.49 3.38 8.43
C LEU A 17 0.16 2.30 9.47
N ASP A 18 1.18 1.63 10.02
CA ASP A 18 1.02 0.65 11.08
C ASP A 18 0.58 1.29 12.41
N GLU A 19 1.17 2.42 12.78
CA GLU A 19 0.77 3.22 13.95
C GLU A 19 -0.69 3.70 13.82
N ILE A 20 -1.10 4.22 12.66
CA ILE A 20 -2.48 4.63 12.40
C ILE A 20 -3.44 3.44 12.46
N ALA A 21 -3.01 2.27 12.00
CA ALA A 21 -3.79 1.04 12.05
C ALA A 21 -3.86 0.42 13.46
N ASN A 22 -3.11 0.96 14.43
CA ASN A 22 -2.96 0.40 15.78
C ASN A 22 -2.60 -1.10 15.72
N HIS A 23 -1.66 -1.45 14.84
CA HIS A 23 -1.21 -2.84 14.56
C HIS A 23 -2.31 -3.81 14.09
N SER A 24 -3.49 -3.32 13.70
CA SER A 24 -4.52 -4.14 13.07
C SER A 24 -4.18 -4.36 11.60
N LEU A 25 -3.95 -5.62 11.22
CA LEU A 25 -3.63 -6.00 9.85
C LEU A 25 -4.74 -5.59 8.88
N GLU A 26 -6.00 -5.77 9.25
CA GLU A 26 -7.16 -5.42 8.43
C GLU A 26 -7.20 -3.90 8.14
N LYS A 27 -7.05 -3.08 9.19
CA LYS A 27 -6.98 -1.62 9.03
C LYS A 27 -5.75 -1.17 8.26
N TYR A 28 -4.60 -1.83 8.44
CA TYR A 28 -3.39 -1.54 7.70
C TYR A 28 -3.57 -1.77 6.20
N VAL A 29 -4.19 -2.90 5.83
CA VAL A 29 -4.49 -3.24 4.43
C VAL A 29 -5.47 -2.22 3.84
N GLU A 30 -6.53 -1.86 4.56
CA GLU A 30 -7.51 -0.86 4.14
C GLU A 30 -6.88 0.54 3.93
N ASN A 31 -6.08 1.00 4.90
CA ASN A 31 -5.38 2.29 4.83
C ASN A 31 -4.39 2.33 3.67
N THR A 32 -3.63 1.24 3.48
CA THR A 32 -2.68 1.11 2.37
C THR A 32 -3.40 1.15 1.03
N HIS A 33 -4.49 0.39 0.90
CA HIS A 33 -5.28 0.36 -0.33
C HIS A 33 -5.83 1.74 -0.67
N SER A 34 -6.40 2.44 0.31
CA SER A 34 -6.91 3.81 0.15
C SER A 34 -5.82 4.79 -0.31
N LYS A 35 -4.63 4.72 0.30
CA LYS A 35 -3.48 5.57 -0.07
C LYS A 35 -3.02 5.31 -1.51
N VAL A 36 -2.95 4.04 -1.89
CA VAL A 36 -2.55 3.61 -3.23
C VAL A 36 -3.59 4.06 -4.28
N GLN A 37 -4.88 4.00 -3.96
CA GLN A 37 -5.94 4.50 -4.85
C GLN A 37 -5.82 6.01 -5.06
N GLN A 38 -5.61 6.81 -4.00
CA GLN A 38 -5.39 8.25 -4.12
C GLN A 38 -4.17 8.59 -4.97
N LEU A 39 -3.06 7.88 -4.77
CA LEU A 39 -1.84 8.05 -5.58
C LEU A 39 -2.09 7.69 -7.04
N SER A 40 -2.84 6.62 -7.30
CA SER A 40 -3.17 6.20 -8.66
C SER A 40 -4.01 7.25 -9.39
N ALA A 41 -4.98 7.88 -8.71
CA ALA A 41 -5.77 8.96 -9.26
C ALA A 41 -4.91 10.20 -9.54
N LYS A 42 -4.03 10.57 -8.61
CA LYS A 42 -3.13 11.73 -8.75
C LYS A 42 -2.12 11.57 -9.89
N LEU A 43 -1.64 10.35 -10.12
CA LEU A 43 -0.62 10.03 -11.12
C LEU A 43 -1.21 9.52 -12.45
N GLY A 44 -2.54 9.40 -12.56
CA GLY A 44 -3.19 8.84 -13.75
C GLY A 44 -2.91 7.35 -13.99
N LEU A 45 -2.50 6.62 -12.95
CA LEU A 45 -2.18 5.20 -13.03
C LEU A 45 -3.45 4.36 -12.88
N LYS A 46 -3.66 3.40 -13.78
CA LYS A 46 -4.81 2.48 -13.71
C LYS A 46 -4.37 1.16 -13.08
N LEU A 47 -4.60 1.01 -11.78
CA LEU A 47 -4.28 -0.21 -11.04
C LEU A 47 -5.20 -1.34 -11.52
N LYS A 48 -4.61 -2.41 -12.04
CA LYS A 48 -5.31 -3.66 -12.36
C LYS A 48 -5.00 -4.66 -11.25
N TYR A 49 -6.01 -5.00 -10.47
CA TYR A 49 -5.88 -6.09 -9.50
C TYR A 49 -6.06 -7.42 -10.23
N GLY A 50 -5.16 -8.37 -9.97
CA GLY A 50 -5.34 -9.74 -10.43
C GLY A 50 -6.60 -10.33 -9.80
N LYS A 51 -7.39 -11.07 -10.58
CA LYS A 51 -8.45 -11.89 -9.99
C LYS A 51 -7.77 -12.92 -9.09
N PRO A 52 -8.21 -13.10 -7.83
CA PRO A 52 -7.70 -14.19 -7.01
C PRO A 52 -7.90 -15.49 -7.79
N ALA A 53 -6.87 -16.33 -7.85
CA ALA A 53 -6.96 -17.62 -8.51
C ALA A 53 -8.22 -18.33 -7.99
N GLU A 54 -9.09 -18.77 -8.90
CA GLU A 54 -10.25 -19.58 -8.53
C GLU A 54 -9.74 -20.72 -7.65
N VAL A 55 -10.25 -20.78 -6.43
CA VAL A 55 -9.96 -21.87 -5.49
C VAL A 55 -10.29 -23.16 -6.24
N LEU A 56 -9.26 -23.96 -6.53
CA LEU A 56 -9.42 -25.31 -7.06
C LEU A 56 -10.33 -26.04 -6.08
N LYS A 57 -11.59 -26.24 -6.48
CA LYS A 57 -12.62 -26.97 -5.74
C LYS A 57 -12.30 -28.46 -5.69
#